data_AF-A0A660ZN04-F1
#
_entry.id   AF-A0A660ZN04-F1
#
_cell.length_a   1.000
_cell.length_b   1.000
_cell.length_c   1.000
_cell.angle_alpha   90.00
_cell.angle_beta   90.00
_cell.angle_gamma   90.00
#
_symmetry.space_group_name_H-M   'P 1'
#
loop_
_entity.id
_entity.type
_entity.pdbx_description
1 polymer ?
#
loop_
_entity_poly.entity_id
_entity_poly.type
_entity_poly.pdbx_seq_one_letter_code
_entity_poly.pdbx_strand_id
1 'polypeptide(L)' 'RDRFEEHPLLEGEYDLVDPVSGKHHRLDLDGKLIEKYRENLRRHDERLAEHFLKNRIRFTKIYTDEKPFLKLREMLK' A
#
# COMPACT_ATOMS: atom_id res chain seq x y z
N ARG A 1 -4.14 3.65 4.92
CA ARG A 1 -3.71 3.03 3.63
C ARG A 1 -4.76 3.36 2.59
N ASP A 2 -4.34 3.59 1.35
CA ASP A 2 -5.30 3.80 0.28
C ASP A 2 -5.72 2.46 -0.36
N ARG A 3 -6.97 2.35 -0.81
CA ARG A 3 -7.42 1.15 -1.54
C ARG A 3 -6.74 1.03 -2.90
N PHE A 4 -6.42 2.16 -3.52
CA PHE A 4 -5.64 2.21 -4.74
C PHE A 4 -4.22 1.67 -4.56
N GLU A 5 -3.63 1.85 -3.37
CA GLU A 5 -2.32 1.27 -3.05
C GLU A 5 -2.38 -0.26 -3.00
N GLU A 6 -3.46 -0.85 -2.47
CA GLU A 6 -3.61 -2.32 -2.43
C GLU A 6 -4.03 -2.90 -3.80
N HIS A 7 -4.79 -2.12 -4.57
CA HIS A 7 -5.28 -2.50 -5.90
C HIS A 7 -5.02 -1.39 -6.91
N PRO A 8 -3.76 -1.23 -7.38
CA PRO A 8 -3.47 -0.24 -8.40
C PRO A 8 -4.20 -0.63 -9.69
N LEU A 9 -4.90 0.33 -10.27
CA LEU A 9 -5.54 0.24 -11.59
C LEU A 9 -4.69 1.03 -12.60
N LEU A 10 -3.38 0.79 -12.60
CA LEU A 10 -2.41 1.45 -13.45
C LEU A 10 -1.84 0.43 -14.43
N GLU A 11 -2.31 0.47 -15.67
CA GLU A 11 -1.75 -0.33 -16.77
C GLU A 11 -1.23 0.63 -17.86
N GLY A 12 -0.12 0.27 -18.48
CA GLY A 12 0.43 0.98 -19.64
C GLY A 12 1.76 1.68 -19.40
N GLU A 13 2.18 2.46 -20.41
CA GLU A 13 3.43 3.22 -20.39
C GLU A 13 3.22 4.62 -19.79
N TYR A 14 4.02 4.93 -18.78
CA TYR A 14 4.04 6.23 -18.10
C TYR A 14 5.40 6.88 -18.34
N ASP A 15 5.39 8.15 -18.73
CA ASP A 15 6.60 8.96 -18.78
C ASP A 15 6.58 9.96 -17.62
N LEU A 16 7.40 9.68 -16.60
CA LEU A 16 7.52 10.55 -15.44
C LEU A 16 8.60 11.59 -15.70
N VAL A 17 8.22 12.86 -15.61
CA VAL A 17 9.15 13.99 -15.77
C VAL A 17 9.50 14.54 -14.40
N ASP A 18 10.79 14.52 -14.06
CA ASP A 18 11.30 15.23 -12.89
C ASP A 18 11.25 16.74 -13.14
N PRO A 19 10.45 17.52 -12.39
CA PRO A 19 10.30 18.95 -12.62
C PRO A 19 11.55 19.77 -12.31
N VAL A 20 12.50 19.23 -11.54
CA VAL A 20 13.74 19.92 -11.15
C VAL A 20 14.84 19.67 -12.16
N SER A 21 15.05 18.41 -12.56
CA SER A 21 16.15 18.04 -13.47
C SER A 21 15.73 17.95 -14.94
N GLY A 22 14.43 17.92 -15.23
CA GLY A 22 13.88 17.70 -16.57
C GLY A 22 14.10 16.27 -17.09
N LYS A 23 14.53 15.34 -16.24
CA LYS A 23 14.77 13.95 -16.63
C LYS A 23 13.45 13.21 -16.82
N HIS A 24 13.41 12.43 -17.90
CA HIS A 24 12.31 11.54 -18.22
C HIS A 24 12.61 10.13 -17.70
N HIS A 25 11.62 9.54 -17.06
CA HIS A 25 11.64 8.17 -16.55
C HIS A 25 10.45 7.43 -17.13
N ARG A 26 10.72 6.62 -18.16
CA ARG A 26 9.70 5.76 -18.76
C ARG A 26 9.51 4.51 -17.89
N LEU A 27 8.28 4.30 -17.45
CA LEU A 27 7.83 3.13 -16.70
C LEU A 27 6.81 2.39 -17.53
N ASP A 28 7.06 1.10 -17.75
CA ASP A 28 6.07 0.20 -18.31
C ASP A 28 5.44 -0.59 -17.16
N LEU A 29 4.17 -0.29 -16.86
CA LEU A 29 3.41 -0.97 -15.82
C LEU A 29 2.56 -2.06 -16.47
N ASP A 30 3.06 -3.29 -16.43
CA ASP A 30 2.32 -4.47 -16.87
C ASP A 30 1.60 -5.16 -15.70
N GLY A 31 0.60 -6.00 -16.03
CA GLY A 31 -0.15 -6.74 -15.02
C GLY A 31 0.74 -7.64 -14.16
N LYS A 32 1.86 -8.16 -14.68
CA LYS A 32 2.79 -9.00 -13.90
C LYS A 32 3.50 -8.20 -12.83
N LEU A 33 3.91 -6.96 -13.12
CA LEU A 33 4.53 -6.06 -12.17
C LEU A 33 3.54 -5.68 -11.07
N ILE A 34 2.28 -5.42 -11.42
CA ILE A 34 1.21 -5.14 -10.45
C ILE A 34 0.99 -6.34 -9.52
N GLU A 35 0.89 -7.55 -10.06
CA GLU A 35 0.71 -8.76 -9.26
C GLU A 35 1.92 -9.02 -8.35
N LYS A 36 3.14 -8.84 -8.86
CA LYS A 36 4.36 -8.94 -8.06
C LYS A 36 4.38 -7.90 -6.94
N TYR A 37 3.93 -6.68 -7.22
CA TYR A 37 3.82 -5.62 -6.22
C TYR A 37 2.81 -6.00 -5.13
N ARG A 38 1.61 -6.49 -5.49
CA ARG A 38 0.59 -6.97 -4.55
C ARG A 38 1.11 -8.10 -3.67
N GLU A 39 1.83 -9.06 -4.24
CA GLU A 39 2.40 -10.17 -3.48
C GLU A 39 3.47 -9.69 -2.49
N ASN A 40 4.33 -8.74 -2.89
CA ASN A 40 5.29 -8.12 -1.98
C ASN A 40 4.60 -7.35 -0.85
N LEU A 41 3.51 -6.63 -1.16
CA LEU A 41 2.71 -5.90 -0.18
C LEU A 41 2.08 -6.86 0.84
N ARG A 42 1.51 -7.97 0.36
CA ARG A 42 0.93 -9.03 1.19
C ARG A 42 1.96 -9.63 2.14
N ARG A 43 3.14 -10.01 1.63
CA ARG A 43 4.24 -10.56 2.46
C ARG A 43 4.73 -9.57 3.51
N HIS A 44 4.78 -8.29 3.16
CA HIS A 44 5.14 -7.24 4.11
C HIS A 44 4.10 -7.14 5.23
N ASP A 45 2.81 -7.12 4.88
CA ASP A 45 1.71 -7.05 5.85
C ASP A 45 1.68 -8.27 6.77
N GLU A 46 1.93 -9.48 6.24
CA GLU A 46 2.05 -10.71 7.05
C GLU A 46 3.18 -10.61 8.07
N ARG A 47 4.37 -10.20 7.63
CA ARG A 47 5.52 -10.00 8.53
C ARG A 47 5.24 -8.96 9.60
N LEU A 48 4.54 -7.88 9.25
CA LEU A 48 4.18 -6.83 10.19
C LEU A 48 3.16 -7.33 11.23
N ALA A 49 2.13 -8.06 10.78
CA ALA A 49 1.14 -8.67 11.65
C ALA A 49 1.77 -9.69 12.61
N GLU A 50 2.69 -10.54 12.12
CA GLU A 50 3.46 -11.46 12.97
C GLU A 50 4.28 -10.70 14.03
N HIS A 51 4.93 -9.61 13.64
CA HIS A 51 5.70 -8.77 14.57
C HIS A 51 4.80 -8.20 15.67
N PHE A 52 3.63 -7.66 15.32
CA PHE A 52 2.68 -7.15 16.30
C PHE A 52 2.15 -8.25 17.22
N LEU A 53 1.82 -9.43 16.67
CA LEU A 53 1.36 -10.56 17.46
C LEU A 53 2.41 -11.03 18.46
N LYS A 54 3.67 -11.19 18.02
CA LYS A 54 4.81 -11.57 18.88
C LYS A 54 5.02 -10.59 20.04
N ASN A 55 4.76 -9.31 19.81
CA ASN A 55 4.93 -8.25 20.81
C ASN A 55 3.61 -7.88 21.54
N ARG A 56 2.51 -8.61 21.31
CA ARG A 56 1.18 -8.34 21.89
C ARG A 56 0.69 -6.91 21.62
N ILE A 57 1.05 -6.35 20.46
CA ILE A 57 0.62 -5.03 20.03
C ILE A 57 -0.74 -5.18 19.34
N ARG A 58 -1.76 -4.48 19.83
CA ARG A 58 -3.05 -4.38 19.12
C ARG A 58 -2.88 -3.48 17.91
N PHE A 59 -3.41 -3.90 16.77
CA PHE A 59 -3.33 -3.14 15.52
C PHE A 59 -4.65 -3.27 14.74
N THR A 60 -4.90 -2.29 13.88
CA THR A 60 -6.00 -2.31 12.92
C THR A 60 -5.60 -1.54 11.68
N LYS A 61 -6.09 -1.96 10.51
CA LYS A 61 -5.91 -1.18 9.26
C LYS A 61 -6.95 -0.05 9.25
N ILE A 62 -6.51 1.13 8.85
CA ILE A 62 -7.36 2.31 8.65
C ILE A 62 -7.19 2.75 7.20
N TYR A 63 -8.29 2.80 6.46
CA TYR A 63 -8.27 3.28 5.09
C TYR A 63 -8.57 4.78 4.98
N THR A 64 -8.13 5.40 3.88
CA THR A 64 -8.30 6.84 3.61
C THR A 64 -9.77 7.26 3.48
N ASP A 65 -10.63 6.34 3.05
CA ASP A 65 -12.07 6.51 2.88
C ASP A 65 -12.89 6.15 4.14
N GLU A 66 -12.25 5.67 5.20
CA GLU A 66 -12.91 5.26 6.45
C GLU A 66 -12.94 6.38 7.50
N LYS A 67 -13.76 6.22 8.54
CA LYS A 67 -13.77 7.08 9.73
C LYS A 67 -12.74 6.57 10.76
N PRO A 68 -11.54 7.17 10.89
CA PRO A 68 -10.46 6.60 11.70
C PRO A 68 -10.83 6.48 13.18
N PHE A 69 -11.59 7.45 13.69
CA PHE A 69 -12.02 7.49 15.08
C PHE A 69 -12.82 6.25 15.50
N LEU A 70 -13.73 5.77 14.64
CA LEU A 70 -14.57 4.60 14.95
C LEU A 70 -13.72 3.33 15.02
N LYS A 71 -12.82 3.13 14.06
CA LYS A 71 -11.88 1.99 14.01
C LYS A 71 -10.96 1.95 15.23
N LEU A 72 -10.38 3.10 15.59
CA LEU A 72 -9.50 3.19 16.77
C LEU A 72 -10.27 2.90 18.07
N ARG A 73 -11.49 3.45 18.20
CA ARG A 73 -12.34 3.19 19.36
C ARG A 73 -12.67 1.70 19.50
N GLU A 74 -12.97 1.01 18.39
CA GLU A 74 -13.24 -0.44 18.41
C GLU A 74 -12.01 -1.27 18.79
N MET A 75 -10.81 -0.88 18.34
CA MET A 75 -9.56 -1.58 18.68
C MET A 75 -9.14 -1.40 20.16
N LEU A 76 -9.53 -0.28 20.77
CA LEU A 76 -9.16 0.06 22.15
C LEU A 76 -10.16 -0.47 23.20
N LYS A 77 -11.36 -0.87 22.78
CA LYS A 77 -12.33 -1.56 23.63
C LYS A 77 -11.87 -2.97 23.95
#